data_AF-A0A7X6P4B4-F1
#
_entry.id   AF-A0A7X6P4B4-F1
#
_cell.length_a   1.000
_cell.length_b   1.000
_cell.length_c   1.000
_cell.angle_alpha   90.00
_cell.angle_beta   90.00
_cell.angle_gamma   90.00
#
_symmetry.space_group_name_H-M   'P 1'
#
loop_
_entity.id
_entity.type
_entity.pdbx_description
1 polymer ?
#
loop_
_entity_poly.entity_id
_entity_poly.type
_entity_poly.pdbx_seq_one_letter_code
_entity_poly.pdbx_strand_id
1 'polypeptide(L)'
;MIRQQLAEALRSQLSRAGVPVDGPIHLEEPARREHGDWSSNVAMANAKKNGRNPRELAQQIIDGLNAELPAHVERVEIAGPGFINFHLQPTWLHEVLRTVVAAGTDHYAKLDTGAGHKVIVEFVSANPTGPLHAGHARGATYGDALARLLTQVGYEVSREFYINDRGSQMLKMGASMIARAKGEPVPEDGYAGAYIAEWATRLTPEIIEANDVEAATEVGYACALADQREVLGELDVEFQVWFSERSLVESGAIEQTLADLRERGVVYDADGAVWLRSTDFGDDKDRVLIKSDGSFTYLLPDIAYHRDKFARGFDLLINVWGADHHGYVPRMRAAIISLGHDPEQFEVQITQLVKLLKNGEEVKISKRTGNIIELRDIVDEVGADATRLVYLLQSLDSPQTVDLAVIASQSMDNPVFYIQMAHARLCSIAAKAAEQGIGVPDAETVD
;
A
#
# COMPACT_ATOMS: atom_id res chain seq x y z
N MET A 1 -12.95 19.42 -11.00
CA MET A 1 -13.31 20.37 -12.08
C MET A 1 -13.96 21.64 -11.52
N ILE A 2 -15.10 21.59 -10.82
CA ILE A 2 -15.79 22.80 -10.32
C ILE A 2 -14.92 23.70 -9.43
N ARG A 3 -14.19 23.15 -8.44
CA ARG A 3 -13.29 23.96 -7.58
C ARG A 3 -12.27 24.77 -8.37
N GLN A 4 -11.70 24.19 -9.43
CA GLN A 4 -10.71 24.88 -10.26
C GLN A 4 -11.37 26.00 -11.07
N GLN A 5 -12.57 25.77 -11.61
CA GLN A 5 -13.35 26.81 -12.30
C GLN A 5 -13.70 27.97 -11.36
N LEU A 6 -14.16 27.68 -10.13
CA LEU A 6 -14.46 28.70 -9.12
C LEU A 6 -13.21 29.47 -8.70
N ALA A 7 -12.08 28.79 -8.51
CA ALA A 7 -10.80 29.42 -8.20
C ALA A 7 -10.32 30.34 -9.32
N GLU A 8 -10.47 29.94 -10.59
CA GLU A 8 -10.11 30.76 -11.75
C GLU A 8 -11.03 31.98 -11.89
N ALA A 9 -12.33 31.81 -11.63
CA ALA A 9 -13.29 32.92 -11.59
C ALA A 9 -12.92 33.94 -10.51
N LEU A 10 -12.57 33.49 -9.30
CA LEU A 10 -12.07 34.34 -8.21
C LEU A 10 -10.78 35.07 -8.62
N ARG A 11 -9.82 34.36 -9.21
CA ARG A 11 -8.54 34.92 -9.67
C ARG A 11 -8.75 36.01 -10.71
N SER A 12 -9.64 35.79 -11.67
CA SER A 12 -10.00 36.77 -12.69
C SER A 12 -10.57 38.06 -12.08
N GLN A 13 -11.50 37.94 -11.13
CA GLN A 13 -12.09 39.12 -10.47
C GLN A 13 -11.09 39.86 -9.56
N LEU A 14 -10.22 39.13 -8.87
CA LEU A 14 -9.12 39.71 -8.09
C LEU A 14 -8.14 40.49 -8.98
N SER A 15 -7.78 39.95 -10.14
CA SER A 15 -6.97 40.63 -11.14
C SER A 15 -7.64 41.92 -11.65
N ARG A 16 -8.94 41.86 -11.98
CA ARG A 16 -9.74 43.05 -12.35
C ARG A 16 -9.83 44.09 -11.23
N ALA A 17 -9.80 43.65 -9.98
CA ALA A 17 -9.77 44.51 -8.80
C ALA A 17 -8.39 45.10 -8.47
N GLY A 18 -7.37 44.85 -9.31
CA GLY A 18 -5.99 45.31 -9.10
C GLY A 18 -5.25 44.55 -8.00
N VAL A 19 -5.71 43.36 -7.64
CA VAL A 19 -5.15 42.51 -6.57
C VAL A 19 -4.76 41.16 -7.17
N PRO A 20 -3.67 41.08 -7.96
CA PRO A 20 -3.21 39.80 -8.48
C PRO A 20 -2.81 38.87 -7.33
N VAL A 21 -3.13 37.58 -7.46
CA VAL A 21 -2.82 36.56 -6.46
C VAL A 21 -1.89 35.52 -7.10
N ASP A 22 -0.69 35.44 -6.56
CA ASP A 22 0.27 34.38 -6.87
C ASP A 22 -0.04 33.16 -6.00
N GLY A 23 -0.19 31.98 -6.62
CA GLY A 23 -0.45 30.71 -5.94
C GLY A 23 -1.90 30.22 -5.97
N PRO A 24 -2.18 29.13 -5.24
CA PRO A 24 -3.49 28.49 -5.24
C PRO A 24 -4.52 29.30 -4.44
N ILE A 25 -5.73 29.41 -4.98
CA ILE A 25 -6.90 29.90 -4.25
C ILE A 25 -7.61 28.69 -3.66
N HIS A 26 -7.73 28.68 -2.34
CA HIS A 26 -8.38 27.58 -1.62
C HIS A 26 -9.89 27.78 -1.55
N LEU A 27 -10.59 26.66 -1.76
CA LEU A 27 -12.04 26.51 -1.60
C LEU A 27 -12.26 25.35 -0.64
N GLU A 28 -13.11 25.58 0.36
CA GLU A 28 -13.46 24.61 1.39
C GLU A 28 -14.97 24.40 1.48
N GLU A 29 -15.40 23.22 1.93
CA GLU A 29 -16.80 22.98 2.24
C GLU A 29 -17.15 23.75 3.53
N PRO A 30 -18.17 24.63 3.51
CA PRO A 30 -18.53 25.37 4.70
C PRO A 30 -19.12 24.45 5.76
N ALA A 31 -18.85 24.74 7.04
CA ALA A 31 -19.33 23.94 8.17
C ALA A 31 -20.87 23.84 8.26
N ARG A 32 -21.59 24.76 7.62
CA ARG A 32 -23.05 24.74 7.51
C ARG A 32 -23.47 24.79 6.06
N ARG A 33 -24.33 23.86 5.66
CA ARG A 33 -24.86 23.75 4.29
C ARG A 33 -25.64 25.00 3.84
N GLU A 34 -26.22 25.76 4.77
CA GLU A 34 -26.88 27.03 4.47
C GLU A 34 -25.93 28.12 3.95
N HIS A 35 -24.61 27.94 4.11
CA HIS A 35 -23.56 28.82 3.60
C HIS A 35 -23.06 28.40 2.20
N GLY A 36 -23.76 27.49 1.53
CA GLY A 36 -23.46 27.07 0.16
C GLY A 36 -22.65 25.78 0.09
N ASP A 37 -22.18 25.47 -1.12
CA ASP A 37 -21.42 24.25 -1.42
C ASP A 37 -19.92 24.47 -1.27
N TRP A 38 -19.43 25.67 -1.59
CA TRP A 38 -18.01 26.04 -1.46
C TRP A 38 -17.86 27.44 -0.89
N SER A 39 -16.86 27.63 -0.04
CA SER A 39 -16.48 28.93 0.51
C SER A 39 -15.01 29.23 0.24
N SER A 40 -14.68 30.51 0.07
CA SER A 40 -13.30 30.98 -0.01
C SER A 40 -13.07 32.20 0.86
N ASN A 41 -11.94 32.20 1.58
CA ASN A 41 -11.46 33.34 2.37
C ASN A 41 -10.53 34.28 1.56
N VAL A 42 -10.47 34.12 0.24
CA VAL A 42 -9.46 34.78 -0.61
C VAL A 42 -9.46 36.31 -0.49
N ALA A 43 -10.64 36.92 -0.30
CA ALA A 43 -10.73 38.36 -0.09
C ALA A 43 -10.03 38.78 1.22
N MET A 44 -10.23 38.02 2.30
CA MET A 44 -9.59 38.28 3.60
C MET A 44 -8.08 38.10 3.54
N ALA A 45 -7.62 37.04 2.87
CA ALA A 45 -6.21 36.73 2.72
C ALA A 45 -5.42 37.82 1.97
N ASN A 46 -6.09 38.51 1.04
CA ASN A 46 -5.43 39.47 0.14
C ASN A 46 -5.74 40.95 0.46
N ALA A 47 -6.81 41.26 1.18
CA ALA A 47 -7.20 42.65 1.47
C ALA A 47 -6.15 43.41 2.29
N LYS A 48 -5.61 42.82 3.36
CA LYS A 48 -4.62 43.48 4.24
C LYS A 48 -3.34 43.86 3.50
N LYS A 49 -2.83 42.96 2.65
CA LYS A 49 -1.61 43.18 1.86
C LYS A 49 -1.76 44.32 0.85
N ASN A 50 -3.00 44.61 0.44
CA ASN A 50 -3.33 45.64 -0.55
C ASN A 50 -3.95 46.90 0.08
N GLY A 51 -3.95 47.03 1.41
CA GLY A 51 -4.49 48.20 2.10
C GLY A 51 -6.01 48.37 1.96
N ARG A 52 -6.76 47.28 1.72
CA ARG A 52 -8.21 47.30 1.48
C ARG A 52 -8.98 46.70 2.65
N ASN A 53 -10.25 47.06 2.80
CA ASN A 53 -11.16 46.37 3.70
C ASN A 53 -11.55 44.99 3.11
N PRO A 54 -11.45 43.88 3.87
CA PRO A 54 -11.81 42.54 3.40
C PRO A 54 -13.21 42.42 2.83
N ARG A 55 -14.19 43.07 3.46
CA ARG A 55 -15.60 43.02 3.06
C ARG A 55 -15.86 43.84 1.81
N GLU A 56 -15.18 44.98 1.65
CA GLU A 56 -15.26 45.77 0.41
C GLU A 56 -14.62 45.05 -0.77
N LEU A 57 -13.47 44.38 -0.55
CA LEU A 57 -12.84 43.56 -1.59
C LEU A 57 -13.74 42.37 -1.96
N ALA A 58 -14.32 41.69 -0.97
CA ALA A 58 -15.29 40.61 -1.21
C ALA A 58 -16.50 41.11 -2.01
N GLN A 59 -17.04 42.29 -1.68
CA GLN A 59 -18.16 42.89 -2.41
C GLN A 59 -17.79 43.17 -3.86
N GLN A 60 -16.63 43.78 -4.12
CA GLN A 60 -16.19 44.04 -5.49
C GLN A 60 -16.03 42.74 -6.31
N ILE A 61 -15.49 41.67 -5.70
CA ILE A 61 -15.35 40.38 -6.36
C ILE A 61 -16.73 39.80 -6.70
N ILE A 62 -17.65 39.79 -5.73
CA ILE A 62 -18.98 39.22 -5.90
C ILE A 62 -19.82 40.04 -6.88
N ASP A 63 -19.72 41.37 -6.90
CA ASP A 63 -20.39 42.21 -7.89
C ASP A 63 -19.94 41.82 -9.31
N GLY A 64 -18.63 41.58 -9.48
CA GLY A 64 -18.07 41.11 -10.73
C GLY A 64 -18.48 39.68 -11.11
N LEU A 65 -18.66 38.78 -10.14
CA LEU A 65 -19.17 37.42 -10.37
C LEU A 65 -20.68 37.42 -10.64
N ASN A 66 -21.48 38.24 -9.97
CA ASN A 66 -22.93 38.29 -10.17
C ASN A 66 -23.32 38.99 -11.48
N ALA A 67 -22.43 39.81 -12.04
CA ALA A 67 -22.61 40.35 -13.40
C ALA A 67 -22.58 39.26 -14.48
N GLU A 68 -21.78 38.22 -14.26
CA GLU A 68 -21.67 37.04 -15.12
C GLU A 68 -21.31 35.83 -14.27
N LEU A 69 -22.34 35.12 -13.79
CA LEU A 69 -22.16 33.98 -12.89
C LEU A 69 -21.35 32.89 -13.60
N PRO A 70 -20.36 32.28 -12.92
CA PRO A 70 -19.69 31.11 -13.45
C PRO A 70 -20.69 29.99 -13.74
N ALA A 71 -20.37 29.11 -14.68
CA ALA A 71 -21.21 27.95 -14.99
C ALA A 71 -21.58 27.18 -13.71
N HIS A 72 -22.83 26.73 -13.65
CA HIS A 72 -23.45 26.03 -12.52
C HIS A 72 -23.56 26.82 -11.21
N VAL A 73 -23.11 28.07 -11.13
CA VAL A 73 -23.31 28.89 -9.93
C VAL A 73 -24.71 29.49 -9.96
N GLU A 74 -25.52 29.20 -8.94
CA GLU A 74 -26.84 29.81 -8.76
C GLU A 74 -26.71 31.22 -8.21
N ARG A 75 -25.85 31.40 -7.20
CA ARG A 75 -25.60 32.70 -6.56
C ARG A 75 -24.30 32.68 -5.77
N VAL A 76 -23.73 33.88 -5.59
CA VAL A 76 -22.56 34.11 -4.73
C VAL A 76 -22.91 35.15 -3.68
N GLU A 77 -22.56 34.89 -2.42
CA GLU A 77 -22.87 35.78 -1.29
C GLU A 77 -21.66 36.02 -0.37
N ILE A 78 -21.67 37.16 0.33
CA ILE A 78 -20.70 37.43 1.39
C ILE A 78 -21.20 36.87 2.71
N ALA A 79 -20.38 36.07 3.37
CA ALA A 79 -20.58 35.69 4.77
C ALA A 79 -19.56 36.38 5.69
N GLY A 80 -20.05 36.81 6.86
CA GLY A 80 -19.24 37.34 7.96
C GLY A 80 -18.22 38.42 7.52
N PRO A 81 -16.93 38.28 7.84
CA PRO A 81 -15.92 39.31 7.59
C PRO A 81 -15.46 39.44 6.13
N GLY A 82 -15.96 38.62 5.20
CA GLY A 82 -15.53 38.64 3.79
C GLY A 82 -15.31 37.26 3.18
N PHE A 83 -15.95 36.21 3.70
CA PHE A 83 -16.00 34.92 3.02
C PHE A 83 -16.88 35.04 1.78
N ILE A 84 -16.45 34.43 0.69
CA ILE A 84 -17.20 34.36 -0.56
C ILE A 84 -17.78 32.95 -0.67
N ASN A 85 -19.10 32.85 -0.56
CA ASN A 85 -19.83 31.59 -0.55
C ASN A 85 -20.52 31.37 -1.90
N PHE A 86 -20.30 30.20 -2.49
CA PHE A 86 -20.90 29.76 -3.73
C PHE A 86 -22.03 28.78 -3.45
N HIS A 87 -23.21 29.06 -4.00
CA HIS A 87 -24.33 28.13 -4.07
C HIS A 87 -24.43 27.64 -5.52
N LEU A 88 -24.38 26.33 -5.70
CA LEU A 88 -24.33 25.71 -7.02
C LEU A 88 -25.68 25.08 -7.37
N GLN A 89 -26.05 25.19 -8.64
CA GLN A 89 -27.14 24.41 -9.22
C GLN A 89 -26.70 22.94 -9.37
N PRO A 90 -27.57 21.94 -9.17
CA PRO A 90 -27.22 20.53 -9.31
C PRO A 90 -26.58 20.13 -10.66
N THR A 91 -26.72 20.97 -11.68
CA THR A 91 -26.15 20.77 -13.02
C THR A 91 -24.64 20.53 -13.02
N TRP A 92 -23.88 21.01 -12.03
CA TRP A 92 -22.44 20.69 -11.93
C TRP A 92 -22.17 19.20 -11.69
N LEU A 93 -23.13 18.48 -11.09
CA LEU A 93 -23.06 17.03 -10.90
C LEU A 93 -23.49 16.27 -12.15
N HIS A 94 -24.34 16.85 -13.00
CA HIS A 94 -24.84 16.19 -14.20
C HIS A 94 -23.69 15.91 -15.18
N GLU A 95 -22.74 16.85 -15.33
CA GLU A 95 -21.54 16.64 -16.15
C GLU A 95 -20.69 15.47 -15.64
N VAL A 96 -20.60 15.30 -14.31
CA VAL A 96 -19.90 14.16 -13.70
C VAL A 96 -20.62 12.86 -14.03
N LEU A 97 -21.94 12.82 -13.93
CA LEU A 97 -22.73 11.63 -14.30
C LEU A 97 -22.53 11.26 -15.77
N ARG A 98 -22.59 12.23 -16.69
CA ARG A 98 -22.31 12.00 -18.12
C ARG A 98 -20.90 11.47 -18.33
N THR A 99 -19.91 12.03 -17.63
CA THR A 99 -18.51 11.56 -17.67
C THR A 99 -18.39 10.11 -17.19
N VAL A 100 -19.02 9.76 -16.07
CA VAL A 100 -19.01 8.40 -15.51
C VAL A 100 -19.62 7.40 -16.50
N VAL A 101 -20.79 7.73 -17.07
CA VAL A 101 -21.50 6.85 -18.01
C VAL A 101 -20.71 6.70 -19.31
N ALA A 102 -20.21 7.78 -19.89
CA ALA A 102 -19.46 7.76 -21.14
C ALA A 102 -18.11 7.02 -21.00
N ALA A 103 -17.41 7.20 -19.89
CA ALA A 103 -16.15 6.50 -19.63
C ALA A 103 -16.35 5.02 -19.27
N GLY A 104 -17.51 4.65 -18.71
CA GLY A 104 -17.82 3.29 -18.30
C GLY A 104 -16.90 2.77 -17.20
N THR A 105 -17.03 1.48 -16.89
CA THR A 105 -16.26 0.82 -15.81
C THR A 105 -14.77 0.75 -16.12
N ASP A 106 -14.41 0.70 -17.40
CA ASP A 106 -13.04 0.41 -17.82
C ASP A 106 -12.16 1.67 -17.91
N HIS A 107 -12.75 2.86 -18.06
CA HIS A 107 -12.00 4.11 -18.22
C HIS A 107 -12.32 5.18 -17.18
N TYR A 108 -13.44 5.09 -16.47
CA TYR A 108 -13.73 6.08 -15.43
C TYR A 108 -12.66 6.07 -14.33
N ALA A 109 -12.26 7.27 -13.90
CA ALA A 109 -11.22 7.47 -12.88
C ALA A 109 -9.88 6.78 -13.21
N LYS A 110 -9.57 6.55 -14.49
CA LYS A 110 -8.20 6.28 -14.94
C LYS A 110 -7.48 7.61 -15.18
N LEU A 111 -6.26 7.71 -14.68
CA LEU A 111 -5.40 8.87 -14.85
C LEU A 111 -4.09 8.42 -15.53
N ASP A 112 -3.41 9.35 -16.17
CA ASP A 112 -2.10 9.14 -16.82
C ASP A 112 -0.96 9.83 -16.05
N THR A 113 -1.20 10.21 -14.79
CA THR A 113 -0.24 10.92 -13.93
C THR A 113 1.08 10.19 -13.76
N GLY A 114 1.08 8.85 -13.81
CA GLY A 114 2.26 8.00 -13.71
C GLY A 114 2.80 7.51 -15.05
N ALA A 115 2.29 7.99 -16.17
CA ALA A 115 2.67 7.48 -17.49
C ALA A 115 4.19 7.63 -17.74
N GLY A 116 4.82 6.52 -18.16
CA GLY A 116 6.26 6.46 -18.42
C GLY A 116 7.12 6.25 -17.18
N HIS A 117 6.52 6.09 -15.99
CA HIS A 117 7.24 5.78 -14.76
C HIS A 117 7.02 4.33 -14.31
N LYS A 118 8.12 3.66 -13.98
CA LYS A 118 8.15 2.29 -13.47
C LYS A 118 8.23 2.28 -11.95
N VAL A 119 7.30 1.57 -11.32
CA VAL A 119 7.25 1.43 -9.87
C VAL A 119 7.31 -0.05 -9.51
N ILE A 120 8.11 -0.38 -8.49
CA ILE A 120 8.04 -1.69 -7.86
C ILE A 120 7.42 -1.55 -6.47
N VAL A 121 6.44 -2.41 -6.19
CA VAL A 121 5.82 -2.54 -4.88
C VAL A 121 6.20 -3.90 -4.32
N GLU A 122 7.10 -3.90 -3.34
CA GLU A 122 7.53 -5.11 -2.62
C GLU A 122 6.72 -5.25 -1.33
N PHE A 123 6.12 -6.43 -1.10
CA PHE A 123 5.32 -6.67 0.10
C PHE A 123 5.23 -8.16 0.47
N VAL A 124 4.81 -8.42 1.71
CA VAL A 124 4.80 -9.72 2.40
C VAL A 124 6.19 -10.24 2.76
N SER A 125 7.05 -10.48 1.77
CA SER A 125 8.47 -10.85 1.90
C SER A 125 8.77 -11.80 3.08
N ALA A 126 8.01 -12.89 3.18
CA ALA A 126 8.06 -13.81 4.32
C ALA A 126 9.10 -14.91 4.12
N ASN A 127 9.68 -15.40 5.22
CA ASN A 127 10.58 -16.56 5.19
C ASN A 127 9.80 -17.81 4.72
N PRO A 128 10.38 -18.67 3.87
CA PRO A 128 9.75 -19.88 3.36
C PRO A 128 9.87 -21.03 4.38
N THR A 129 9.45 -20.78 5.62
CA THR A 129 9.57 -21.74 6.74
C THR A 129 8.23 -22.11 7.36
N GLY A 130 7.14 -21.51 6.90
CA GLY A 130 5.80 -21.74 7.43
C GLY A 130 4.71 -20.96 6.68
N PRO A 131 3.44 -21.21 7.03
CA PRO A 131 2.29 -20.51 6.48
C PRO A 131 2.31 -19.00 6.76
N LEU A 132 1.64 -18.22 5.91
CA LEU A 132 1.37 -16.81 6.20
C LEU A 132 0.39 -16.66 7.37
N HIS A 133 0.41 -15.49 8.01
CA HIS A 133 -0.36 -15.21 9.23
C HIS A 133 -1.04 -13.85 9.15
N ALA A 134 -1.90 -13.54 10.13
CA ALA A 134 -2.64 -12.28 10.21
C ALA A 134 -1.82 -11.01 9.94
N GLY A 135 -0.60 -10.91 10.49
CA GLY A 135 0.30 -9.78 10.22
C GLY A 135 0.66 -9.62 8.74
N HIS A 136 0.90 -10.72 8.02
CA HIS A 136 1.19 -10.71 6.58
C HIS A 136 -0.03 -10.26 5.77
N ALA A 137 -1.25 -10.57 6.22
CA ALA A 137 -2.49 -10.18 5.55
C ALA A 137 -2.62 -8.66 5.39
N ARG A 138 -2.23 -7.89 6.41
CA ARG A 138 -2.27 -6.42 6.35
C ARG A 138 -1.31 -5.86 5.30
N GLY A 139 -0.08 -6.37 5.27
CA GLY A 139 0.91 -6.00 4.24
C GLY A 139 0.48 -6.42 2.83
N ALA A 140 -0.07 -7.64 2.69
CA ALA A 140 -0.56 -8.19 1.43
C ALA A 140 -1.67 -7.33 0.82
N THR A 141 -2.69 -7.03 1.62
CA THR A 141 -3.88 -6.29 1.19
C THR A 141 -3.56 -4.84 0.86
N TYR A 142 -2.73 -4.18 1.66
CA TYR A 142 -2.26 -2.83 1.37
C TYR A 142 -1.36 -2.76 0.14
N GLY A 143 -0.33 -3.61 0.06
CA GLY A 143 0.63 -3.59 -1.05
C GLY A 143 -0.06 -3.83 -2.39
N ASP A 144 -1.00 -4.79 -2.45
CA ASP A 144 -1.76 -5.04 -3.66
C ASP A 144 -2.76 -3.90 -3.97
N ALA A 145 -3.45 -3.33 -2.98
CA ALA A 145 -4.33 -2.19 -3.20
C ALA A 145 -3.59 -0.95 -3.73
N LEU A 146 -2.40 -0.68 -3.17
CA LEU A 146 -1.53 0.39 -3.65
C LEU A 146 -1.06 0.13 -5.08
N ALA A 147 -0.61 -1.10 -5.38
CA ALA A 147 -0.20 -1.47 -6.72
C ALA A 147 -1.34 -1.31 -7.75
N ARG A 148 -2.57 -1.71 -7.40
CA ARG A 148 -3.76 -1.52 -8.25
C ARG A 148 -4.07 -0.04 -8.48
N LEU A 149 -3.97 0.78 -7.45
CA LEU A 149 -4.17 2.23 -7.56
C LEU A 149 -3.10 2.88 -8.43
N LEU A 150 -1.83 2.51 -8.27
CA LEU A 150 -0.73 3.00 -9.11
C LEU A 150 -0.93 2.62 -10.58
N THR A 151 -1.35 1.38 -10.87
CA THR A 151 -1.72 0.97 -12.24
C THR A 151 -2.89 1.81 -12.79
N GLN A 152 -3.91 2.06 -11.96
CA GLN A 152 -5.08 2.86 -12.35
C GLN A 152 -4.73 4.32 -12.70
N VAL A 153 -3.66 4.85 -12.12
CA VAL A 153 -3.17 6.22 -12.37
C VAL A 153 -1.96 6.29 -13.32
N GLY A 154 -1.71 5.19 -14.06
CA GLY A 154 -0.85 5.18 -15.24
C GLY A 154 0.57 4.66 -15.07
N TYR A 155 0.97 4.22 -13.86
CA TYR A 155 2.31 3.68 -13.62
C TYR A 155 2.47 2.26 -14.21
N GLU A 156 3.68 1.95 -14.67
CA GLU A 156 4.12 0.58 -14.96
C GLU A 156 4.53 -0.11 -13.65
N VAL A 157 3.60 -0.87 -13.07
CA VAL A 157 3.79 -1.45 -11.72
C VAL A 157 4.27 -2.90 -11.78
N SER A 158 5.30 -3.22 -11.01
CA SER A 158 5.70 -4.60 -10.69
C SER A 158 5.43 -4.91 -9.22
N ARG A 159 4.65 -5.96 -8.94
CA ARG A 159 4.48 -6.51 -7.59
C ARG A 159 5.53 -7.59 -7.39
N GLU A 160 6.31 -7.47 -6.33
CA GLU A 160 7.40 -8.41 -6.04
C GLU A 160 7.34 -8.95 -4.61
N PHE A 161 7.56 -10.25 -4.48
CA PHE A 161 7.73 -10.94 -3.21
C PHE A 161 9.21 -11.27 -3.04
N TYR A 162 9.87 -10.75 -2.01
CA TYR A 162 11.25 -11.14 -1.68
C TYR A 162 11.25 -12.41 -0.81
N ILE A 163 11.85 -13.48 -1.32
CA ILE A 163 11.97 -14.75 -0.62
C ILE A 163 13.31 -14.75 0.13
N ASN A 164 13.24 -14.68 1.46
CA ASN A 164 14.38 -14.85 2.34
C ASN A 164 14.72 -16.35 2.50
N ASP A 165 15.20 -16.95 1.41
CA ASP A 165 15.52 -18.38 1.28
C ASP A 165 16.97 -18.71 1.68
N ARG A 166 17.56 -17.87 2.54
CA ARG A 166 18.88 -18.06 3.11
C ARG A 166 18.82 -17.98 4.63
N GLY A 167 19.22 -19.05 5.31
CA GLY A 167 19.44 -19.02 6.75
C GLY A 167 19.21 -20.34 7.45
N SER A 168 19.59 -20.39 8.73
CA SER A 168 19.49 -21.60 9.56
C SER A 168 18.04 -22.01 9.86
N GLN A 169 17.07 -21.10 9.72
CA GLN A 169 15.67 -21.39 9.98
C GLN A 169 15.11 -22.48 9.05
N MET A 170 15.50 -22.47 7.78
CA MET A 170 15.08 -23.50 6.82
C MET A 170 15.64 -24.89 7.18
N LEU A 171 16.89 -24.95 7.65
CA LEU A 171 17.49 -26.21 8.14
C LEU A 171 16.75 -26.75 9.37
N LYS A 172 16.34 -25.88 10.29
CA LYS A 172 15.53 -26.26 11.45
C LYS A 172 14.17 -26.81 11.03
N MET A 173 13.54 -26.22 10.01
CA MET A 173 12.31 -26.76 9.43
C MET A 173 12.54 -28.16 8.83
N GLY A 174 13.58 -28.34 8.01
CA GLY A 174 13.95 -29.64 7.43
C GLY A 174 14.19 -30.72 8.48
N ALA A 175 14.96 -30.40 9.53
CA ALA A 175 15.20 -31.31 10.66
C ALA A 175 13.90 -31.66 11.40
N SER A 176 13.00 -30.69 11.55
CA SER A 176 11.69 -30.89 12.19
C SER A 176 10.78 -31.79 11.35
N MET A 177 10.82 -31.69 10.02
CA MET A 177 10.09 -32.57 9.11
C MET A 177 10.61 -34.01 9.20
N ILE A 178 11.93 -34.22 9.23
CA ILE A 178 12.53 -35.56 9.42
C ILE A 178 12.09 -36.18 10.74
N ALA A 179 12.18 -35.42 11.84
CA ALA A 179 11.76 -35.90 13.16
C ALA A 179 10.27 -36.32 13.16
N ARG A 180 9.39 -35.50 12.56
CA ARG A 180 7.97 -35.85 12.39
C ARG A 180 7.76 -37.11 11.55
N ALA A 181 8.47 -37.26 10.44
CA ALA A 181 8.36 -38.43 9.58
C ALA A 181 8.76 -39.74 10.30
N LYS A 182 9.69 -39.67 11.26
CA LYS A 182 10.12 -40.80 12.09
C LYS A 182 9.25 -41.06 13.31
N GLY A 183 8.30 -40.16 13.61
CA GLY A 183 7.54 -40.20 14.88
C GLY A 183 8.40 -39.84 16.10
N GLU A 184 9.50 -39.13 15.90
CA GLU A 184 10.42 -38.67 16.94
C GLU A 184 10.00 -37.28 17.47
N PRO A 185 10.45 -36.90 18.69
CA PRO A 185 10.25 -35.55 19.19
C PRO A 185 10.91 -34.50 18.26
N VAL A 186 10.18 -33.43 17.95
CA VAL A 186 10.73 -32.28 17.23
C VAL A 186 11.82 -31.62 18.09
N PRO A 187 12.96 -31.17 17.50
CA PRO A 187 13.97 -30.41 18.22
C PRO A 187 13.40 -29.21 18.99
N GLU A 188 14.02 -28.86 20.12
CA GLU A 188 13.54 -27.78 21.00
C GLU A 188 13.42 -26.42 20.29
N ASP A 189 14.32 -26.14 19.35
CA ASP A 189 14.33 -24.93 18.53
C ASP A 189 13.73 -25.15 17.13
N GLY A 190 13.07 -26.29 16.92
CA GLY A 190 12.44 -26.69 15.68
C GLY A 190 11.01 -26.15 15.51
N TYR A 191 10.42 -26.49 14.36
CA TYR A 191 9.06 -26.09 14.01
C TYR A 191 8.07 -27.20 14.38
N ALA A 192 7.09 -26.87 15.22
CA ALA A 192 6.19 -27.86 15.80
C ALA A 192 4.76 -27.85 15.23
N GLY A 193 4.42 -26.91 14.35
CA GLY A 193 3.07 -26.74 13.79
C GLY A 193 2.57 -27.97 13.01
N ALA A 194 1.26 -28.13 12.88
CA ALA A 194 0.64 -29.25 12.17
C ALA A 194 1.05 -29.29 10.68
N TYR A 195 1.32 -28.14 10.08
CA TYR A 195 1.85 -28.04 8.71
C TYR A 195 3.20 -28.76 8.53
N ILE A 196 4.04 -28.87 9.58
CA ILE A 196 5.30 -29.62 9.51
C ILE A 196 5.02 -31.12 9.38
N ALA A 197 4.04 -31.64 10.11
CA ALA A 197 3.63 -33.03 9.98
C ALA A 197 3.01 -33.30 8.60
N GLU A 198 2.22 -32.35 8.09
CA GLU A 198 1.67 -32.41 6.73
C GLU A 198 2.80 -32.44 5.67
N TRP A 199 3.75 -31.51 5.74
CA TRP A 199 4.87 -31.44 4.78
C TRP A 199 5.83 -32.62 4.93
N ALA A 200 6.01 -33.16 6.13
CA ALA A 200 6.82 -34.37 6.37
C ALA A 200 6.32 -35.58 5.57
N THR A 201 5.01 -35.65 5.24
CA THR A 201 4.47 -36.72 4.37
C THR A 201 4.99 -36.65 2.92
N ARG A 202 5.61 -35.53 2.52
CA ARG A 202 6.22 -35.34 1.20
C ARG A 202 7.68 -35.80 1.14
N LEU A 203 8.30 -36.12 2.28
CA LEU A 203 9.66 -36.64 2.31
C LEU A 203 9.70 -38.08 1.78
N THR A 204 10.75 -38.39 1.00
CA THR A 204 10.96 -39.77 0.53
C THR A 204 11.62 -40.62 1.62
N PRO A 205 11.46 -41.96 1.58
CA PRO A 205 12.14 -42.86 2.51
C PRO A 205 13.66 -42.65 2.54
N GLU A 206 14.29 -42.39 1.40
CA GLU A 206 15.73 -42.17 1.30
C GLU A 206 16.20 -40.96 2.10
N ILE A 207 15.48 -39.83 2.00
CA ILE A 207 15.76 -38.60 2.76
C ILE A 207 15.64 -38.87 4.26
N ILE A 208 14.57 -39.58 4.66
CA ILE A 208 14.27 -39.89 6.06
C ILE A 208 15.34 -40.82 6.65
N GLU A 209 15.66 -41.92 5.97
CA GLU A 209 16.63 -42.92 6.43
C GLU A 209 18.04 -42.33 6.52
N ALA A 210 18.44 -41.50 5.55
CA ALA A 210 19.74 -40.85 5.52
C ALA A 210 19.90 -39.72 6.56
N ASN A 211 18.80 -39.23 7.15
CA ASN A 211 18.78 -37.96 7.89
C ASN A 211 19.29 -36.78 7.05
N ASP A 212 18.94 -36.73 5.77
CA ASP A 212 19.39 -35.69 4.85
C ASP A 212 18.59 -34.40 5.08
N VAL A 213 19.08 -33.56 6.00
CA VAL A 213 18.42 -32.31 6.41
C VAL A 213 18.37 -31.33 5.25
N GLU A 214 19.40 -31.27 4.42
CA GLU A 214 19.49 -30.41 3.26
C GLU A 214 18.40 -30.78 2.23
N ALA A 215 18.27 -32.07 1.88
CA ALA A 215 17.21 -32.51 0.98
C ALA A 215 15.81 -32.28 1.56
N ALA A 216 15.62 -32.54 2.87
CA ALA A 216 14.35 -32.24 3.54
C ALA A 216 14.03 -30.73 3.55
N THR A 217 15.06 -29.89 3.64
CA THR A 217 14.94 -28.44 3.59
C THR A 217 14.43 -27.96 2.22
N GLU A 218 14.93 -28.53 1.13
CA GLU A 218 14.45 -28.18 -0.22
C GLU A 218 13.00 -28.63 -0.46
N VAL A 219 12.59 -29.79 0.08
CA VAL A 219 11.18 -30.20 0.06
C VAL A 219 10.31 -29.23 0.86
N GLY A 220 10.72 -28.88 2.08
CA GLY A 220 9.99 -27.95 2.93
C GLY A 220 9.90 -26.55 2.33
N TYR A 221 10.96 -26.07 1.69
CA TYR A 221 11.00 -24.81 0.95
C TYR A 221 9.93 -24.76 -0.15
N ALA A 222 9.86 -25.82 -0.97
CA ALA A 222 8.87 -25.92 -2.04
C ALA A 222 7.44 -25.97 -1.48
N CYS A 223 7.22 -26.70 -0.39
CA CYS A 223 5.92 -26.75 0.30
C CYS A 223 5.51 -25.38 0.85
N ALA A 224 6.42 -24.68 1.53
CA ALA A 224 6.15 -23.36 2.10
C ALA A 224 5.81 -22.34 1.02
N LEU A 225 6.59 -22.27 -0.07
CA LEU A 225 6.29 -21.36 -1.18
C LEU A 225 4.96 -21.68 -1.88
N ALA A 226 4.63 -22.96 -2.04
CA ALA A 226 3.35 -23.36 -2.61
C ALA A 226 2.18 -22.92 -1.72
N ASP A 227 2.26 -23.16 -0.40
CA ASP A 227 1.24 -22.75 0.57
C ASP A 227 1.06 -21.22 0.61
N GLN A 228 2.16 -20.47 0.60
CA GLN A 228 2.14 -19.00 0.56
C GLN A 228 1.53 -18.46 -0.74
N ARG A 229 1.89 -19.03 -1.90
CA ARG A 229 1.31 -18.65 -3.20
C ARG A 229 -0.19 -18.93 -3.26
N GLU A 230 -0.61 -20.09 -2.78
CA GLU A 230 -2.01 -20.50 -2.80
C GLU A 230 -2.87 -19.56 -1.96
N VAL A 231 -2.48 -19.28 -0.71
CA VAL A 231 -3.27 -18.40 0.17
C VAL A 231 -3.27 -16.94 -0.30
N LEU A 232 -2.19 -16.48 -0.95
CA LEU A 232 -2.17 -15.16 -1.58
C LEU A 232 -3.08 -15.12 -2.82
N GLY A 233 -3.11 -16.19 -3.62
CA GLY A 233 -4.03 -16.33 -4.74
C GLY A 233 -5.50 -16.36 -4.30
N GLU A 234 -5.81 -17.02 -3.19
CA GLU A 234 -7.16 -16.98 -2.58
C GLU A 234 -7.57 -15.57 -2.15
N LEU A 235 -6.62 -14.72 -1.80
CA LEU A 235 -6.83 -13.30 -1.52
C LEU A 235 -6.86 -12.41 -2.77
N ASP A 236 -6.82 -12.95 -3.99
CA ASP A 236 -6.66 -12.17 -5.23
C ASP A 236 -5.41 -11.27 -5.18
N VAL A 237 -4.32 -11.79 -4.62
CA VAL A 237 -3.00 -11.15 -4.58
C VAL A 237 -2.04 -11.94 -5.46
N GLU A 238 -1.67 -11.34 -6.59
CA GLU A 238 -0.74 -11.93 -7.54
C GLU A 238 0.56 -11.14 -7.62
N PHE A 239 1.67 -11.85 -7.69
CA PHE A 239 3.00 -11.27 -7.84
C PHE A 239 3.56 -11.58 -9.23
N GLN A 240 4.15 -10.56 -9.87
CA GLN A 240 4.84 -10.74 -11.14
C GLN A 240 6.21 -11.41 -10.93
N VAL A 241 6.87 -11.10 -9.81
CA VAL A 241 8.19 -11.63 -9.47
C VAL A 241 8.21 -12.19 -8.06
N TRP A 242 8.82 -13.36 -7.92
CA TRP A 242 9.18 -13.96 -6.64
C TRP A 242 10.70 -14.04 -6.61
N PHE A 243 11.31 -13.06 -5.94
CA PHE A 243 12.74 -12.81 -5.99
C PHE A 243 13.46 -13.61 -4.90
N SER A 244 14.37 -14.50 -5.26
CA SER A 244 15.10 -15.35 -4.32
C SER A 244 16.39 -14.68 -3.84
N GLU A 245 16.64 -14.68 -2.53
CA GLU A 245 17.92 -14.23 -1.97
C GLU A 245 19.09 -15.11 -2.45
N ARG A 246 18.90 -16.42 -2.61
CA ARG A 246 19.92 -17.33 -3.18
C ARG A 246 20.42 -16.84 -4.55
N SER A 247 19.53 -16.29 -5.36
CA SER A 247 19.89 -15.78 -6.70
C SER A 247 20.89 -14.61 -6.67
N LEU A 248 20.93 -13.81 -5.59
CA LEU A 248 21.91 -12.72 -5.42
C LEU A 248 23.32 -13.26 -5.17
N VAL A 249 23.42 -14.39 -4.46
CA VAL A 249 24.69 -15.06 -4.18
C VAL A 249 25.20 -15.75 -5.45
N GLU A 250 24.33 -16.52 -6.11
CA GLU A 250 24.68 -17.29 -7.31
C GLU A 250 25.13 -16.40 -8.47
N SER A 251 24.54 -15.21 -8.61
CA SER A 251 24.90 -14.22 -9.63
C SER A 251 26.16 -13.40 -9.31
N GLY A 252 26.67 -13.48 -8.08
CA GLY A 252 27.76 -12.61 -7.60
C GLY A 252 27.34 -11.15 -7.41
N ALA A 253 26.03 -10.88 -7.31
CA ALA A 253 25.50 -9.51 -7.17
C ALA A 253 25.95 -8.86 -5.86
N ILE A 254 26.14 -9.66 -4.80
CA ILE A 254 26.60 -9.17 -3.50
C ILE A 254 28.04 -8.64 -3.59
N GLU A 255 28.94 -9.40 -4.21
CA GLU A 255 30.34 -9.03 -4.40
C GLU A 255 30.47 -7.80 -5.29
N GLN A 256 29.70 -7.73 -6.37
CA GLN A 256 29.63 -6.56 -7.25
C GLN A 256 29.15 -5.32 -6.49
N THR A 257 28.09 -5.46 -5.69
CA THR A 257 27.58 -4.36 -4.86
C THR A 257 28.64 -3.83 -3.92
N LEU A 258 29.38 -4.71 -3.25
CA LEU A 258 30.46 -4.29 -2.37
C LEU A 258 31.60 -3.58 -3.13
N ALA A 259 31.94 -4.06 -4.32
CA ALA A 259 32.95 -3.43 -5.16
C ALA A 259 32.53 -2.00 -5.56
N ASP A 260 31.28 -1.82 -6.00
CA ASP A 260 30.72 -0.50 -6.35
C ASP A 260 30.76 0.45 -5.14
N LEU A 261 30.34 -0.01 -3.96
CA LEU A 261 30.39 0.78 -2.73
C LEU A 261 31.83 1.18 -2.34
N ARG A 262 32.81 0.30 -2.56
CA ARG A 262 34.23 0.61 -2.33
C ARG A 262 34.75 1.63 -3.33
N GLU A 263 34.42 1.50 -4.61
CA GLU A 263 34.81 2.44 -5.66
C GLU A 263 34.27 3.85 -5.37
N ARG A 264 33.04 3.94 -4.84
CA ARG A 264 32.43 5.21 -4.40
C ARG A 264 33.04 5.79 -3.12
N GLY A 265 33.94 5.06 -2.44
CA GLY A 265 34.62 5.53 -1.22
C GLY A 265 33.73 5.57 0.02
N VAL A 266 32.54 4.94 -0.01
CA VAL A 266 31.56 4.94 1.09
C VAL A 266 31.70 3.75 2.03
N VAL A 267 32.72 2.90 1.80
CA VAL A 267 33.04 1.72 2.62
C VAL A 267 34.46 1.80 3.16
N TYR A 268 34.68 1.28 4.36
CA TYR A 268 36.00 1.17 4.97
C TYR A 268 36.18 -0.12 5.77
N ASP A 269 37.43 -0.51 5.96
CA ASP A 269 37.81 -1.67 6.78
C ASP A 269 38.23 -1.20 8.18
N ALA A 270 37.64 -1.79 9.21
CA ALA A 270 37.98 -1.53 10.62
C ALA A 270 37.64 -2.73 11.49
N ASP A 271 38.49 -3.02 12.48
CA ASP A 271 38.32 -4.12 13.45
C ASP A 271 38.09 -5.50 12.81
N GLY A 272 38.74 -5.74 11.66
CA GLY A 272 38.58 -6.97 10.88
C GLY A 272 37.24 -7.09 10.15
N ALA A 273 36.39 -6.07 10.21
CA ALA A 273 35.08 -6.00 9.56
C ALA A 273 35.07 -4.94 8.45
N VAL A 274 34.08 -5.02 7.57
CA VAL A 274 33.82 -4.06 6.50
C VAL A 274 32.59 -3.24 6.84
N TRP A 275 32.72 -1.93 6.83
CA TRP A 275 31.72 -0.98 7.31
C TRP A 275 31.26 -0.04 6.20
N LEU A 276 29.96 0.26 6.18
CA LEU A 276 29.35 1.32 5.40
C LEU A 276 29.37 2.62 6.21
N ARG A 277 29.83 3.72 5.62
CA ARG A 277 29.77 5.09 6.16
C ARG A 277 28.34 5.65 6.15
N SER A 278 27.38 4.92 6.71
CA SER A 278 25.96 5.29 6.65
C SER A 278 25.65 6.57 7.44
N THR A 279 26.50 6.95 8.41
CA THR A 279 26.36 8.23 9.14
C THR A 279 26.53 9.45 8.24
N ASP A 280 27.35 9.36 7.18
CA ASP A 280 27.51 10.42 6.18
C ASP A 280 26.18 10.71 5.44
N PHE A 281 25.22 9.77 5.52
CA PHE A 281 23.93 9.79 4.83
C PHE A 281 22.71 9.77 5.77
N GLY A 282 22.91 10.17 7.03
CA GLY A 282 21.80 10.41 7.98
C GLY A 282 21.37 9.20 8.82
N ASP A 283 22.14 8.11 8.83
CA ASP A 283 21.93 6.99 9.76
C ASP A 283 22.50 7.31 11.16
N ASP A 284 22.08 6.56 12.18
CA ASP A 284 22.50 6.79 13.58
C ASP A 284 23.93 6.32 13.88
N LYS A 285 24.40 5.31 13.15
CA LYS A 285 25.76 4.77 13.23
C LYS A 285 26.12 4.05 11.95
N ASP A 286 27.42 3.97 11.67
CA ASP A 286 27.95 3.18 10.57
C ASP A 286 27.53 1.71 10.71
N ARG A 287 27.25 1.07 9.58
CA ARG A 287 26.72 -0.29 9.54
C ARG A 287 27.77 -1.28 9.06
N VAL A 288 27.91 -2.37 9.78
CA VAL A 288 28.73 -3.51 9.35
C VAL A 288 28.05 -4.17 8.13
N LEU A 289 28.78 -4.30 7.02
CA LEU A 289 28.39 -5.07 5.85
C LEU A 289 28.93 -6.50 5.94
N ILE A 290 30.20 -6.66 6.34
CA ILE A 290 30.87 -7.95 6.55
C ILE A 290 31.44 -7.98 7.96
N LYS A 291 31.09 -9.01 8.72
CA LYS A 291 31.57 -9.23 10.09
C LYS A 291 33.04 -9.68 10.09
N SER A 292 33.66 -9.67 11.27
CA SER A 292 35.05 -10.10 11.45
C SER A 292 35.31 -11.58 11.15
N ASP A 293 34.27 -12.41 11.12
CA ASP A 293 34.33 -13.82 10.71
C ASP A 293 34.19 -14.02 9.18
N GLY A 294 34.08 -12.92 8.43
CA GLY A 294 33.89 -12.93 6.97
C GLY A 294 32.44 -13.15 6.52
N SER A 295 31.50 -13.40 7.44
CA SER A 295 30.08 -13.55 7.10
C SER A 295 29.41 -12.20 6.84
N PHE A 296 28.44 -12.19 5.92
CA PHE A 296 27.65 -11.00 5.63
C PHE A 296 26.66 -10.70 6.77
N THR A 297 26.38 -9.42 7.00
CA THR A 297 25.17 -9.01 7.71
C THR A 297 23.98 -9.03 6.75
N TYR A 298 22.75 -8.92 7.27
CA TYR A 298 21.55 -8.82 6.43
C TYR A 298 21.53 -7.55 5.55
N LEU A 299 22.26 -6.50 5.95
CA LEU A 299 22.25 -5.25 5.22
C LEU A 299 22.91 -5.38 3.84
N LEU A 300 23.99 -6.15 3.69
CA LEU A 300 24.69 -6.24 2.41
C LEU A 300 23.83 -6.92 1.31
N PRO A 301 23.17 -8.07 1.55
CA PRO A 301 22.16 -8.62 0.65
C PRO A 301 21.02 -7.65 0.34
N ASP A 302 20.49 -6.93 1.35
CA ASP A 302 19.43 -5.94 1.12
C ASP A 302 19.89 -4.83 0.17
N ILE A 303 21.12 -4.34 0.31
CA ILE A 303 21.68 -3.33 -0.60
C ILE A 303 21.83 -3.90 -2.01
N ALA A 304 22.33 -5.13 -2.13
CA ALA A 304 22.47 -5.79 -3.43
C ALA A 304 21.11 -5.98 -4.12
N TYR A 305 20.08 -6.30 -3.35
CA TYR A 305 18.71 -6.41 -3.83
C TYR A 305 18.15 -5.06 -4.32
N HIS A 306 18.36 -3.97 -3.58
CA HIS A 306 17.89 -2.65 -4.02
C HIS A 306 18.67 -2.13 -5.22
N ARG A 307 19.97 -2.44 -5.32
CA ARG A 307 20.78 -2.21 -6.52
C ARG A 307 20.21 -2.95 -7.73
N ASP A 308 19.79 -4.21 -7.57
CA ASP A 308 19.13 -4.97 -8.64
C ASP A 308 17.84 -4.29 -9.10
N LYS A 309 16.99 -3.83 -8.17
CA LYS A 309 15.75 -3.11 -8.53
C LYS A 309 16.06 -1.86 -9.37
N PHE A 310 17.04 -1.05 -8.97
CA PHE A 310 17.43 0.12 -9.78
C PHE A 310 18.03 -0.28 -11.13
N ALA A 311 18.84 -1.35 -11.18
CA ALA A 311 19.40 -1.86 -12.43
C ALA A 311 18.32 -2.37 -13.41
N ARG A 312 17.17 -2.85 -12.89
CA ARG A 312 15.97 -3.19 -13.69
C ARG A 312 15.20 -1.97 -14.19
N GLY A 313 15.61 -0.75 -13.80
CA GLY A 313 15.07 0.51 -14.32
C GLY A 313 13.78 0.97 -13.64
N PHE A 314 13.56 0.60 -12.38
CA PHE A 314 12.47 1.18 -11.59
C PHE A 314 12.82 2.59 -11.13
N ASP A 315 11.88 3.53 -11.31
CA ASP A 315 12.03 4.93 -10.93
C ASP A 315 11.71 5.15 -9.45
N LEU A 316 10.82 4.34 -8.90
CA LEU A 316 10.38 4.38 -7.50
C LEU A 316 10.28 2.97 -6.93
N LEU A 317 10.91 2.78 -5.77
CA LEU A 317 10.88 1.56 -4.98
C LEU A 317 9.96 1.79 -3.77
N ILE A 318 8.85 1.06 -3.70
CA ILE A 318 7.94 1.10 -2.55
C ILE A 318 8.01 -0.25 -1.84
N ASN A 319 8.45 -0.25 -0.59
CA ASN A 319 8.46 -1.45 0.24
C ASN A 319 7.38 -1.35 1.33
N VAL A 320 6.64 -2.43 1.54
CA VAL A 320 5.65 -2.55 2.62
C VAL A 320 6.20 -3.49 3.69
N TRP A 321 6.62 -2.94 4.82
CA TRP A 321 7.26 -3.69 5.90
C TRP A 321 6.41 -3.77 7.16
N GLY A 322 6.79 -4.66 8.08
CA GLY A 322 6.21 -4.75 9.43
C GLY A 322 6.74 -3.67 10.37
N ALA A 323 6.00 -3.42 11.46
CA ALA A 323 6.35 -2.44 12.51
C ALA A 323 7.74 -2.68 13.14
N ASP A 324 8.19 -3.93 13.17
CA ASP A 324 9.49 -4.36 13.67
C ASP A 324 10.68 -3.82 12.84
N HIS A 325 10.42 -3.40 11.60
CA HIS A 325 11.43 -2.88 10.67
C HIS A 325 11.52 -1.34 10.68
N HIS A 326 10.78 -0.64 11.54
CA HIS A 326 10.80 0.83 11.58
C HIS A 326 12.24 1.39 11.81
N GLY A 327 13.01 0.77 12.70
CA GLY A 327 14.41 1.14 12.96
C GLY A 327 15.39 0.77 11.84
N TYR A 328 14.93 0.03 10.82
CA TYR A 328 15.71 -0.38 9.66
C TYR A 328 15.58 0.61 8.48
N VAL A 329 14.57 1.48 8.50
CA VAL A 329 14.34 2.45 7.41
C VAL A 329 15.50 3.44 7.23
N PRO A 330 16.03 4.09 8.30
CA PRO A 330 17.10 5.09 8.12
C PRO A 330 18.37 4.50 7.50
N ARG A 331 18.77 3.29 7.90
CA ARG A 331 19.97 2.65 7.34
C ARG A 331 19.79 2.23 5.89
N MET A 332 18.59 1.79 5.49
CA MET A 332 18.32 1.46 4.10
C MET A 332 18.29 2.72 3.23
N ARG A 333 17.71 3.83 3.72
CA ARG A 333 17.81 5.13 3.04
C ARG A 333 19.26 5.58 2.86
N ALA A 334 20.08 5.49 3.91
CA ALA A 334 21.51 5.77 3.82
C ALA A 334 22.21 4.88 2.79
N ALA A 335 21.80 3.61 2.68
CA ALA A 335 22.35 2.69 1.71
C ALA A 335 21.92 2.99 0.26
N ILE A 336 20.69 3.46 0.02
CA ILE A 336 20.23 3.94 -1.30
C ILE A 336 21.10 5.13 -1.77
N ILE A 337 21.36 6.09 -0.89
CA ILE A 337 22.27 7.21 -1.17
C ILE A 337 23.71 6.68 -1.42
N SER A 338 24.11 5.66 -0.67
CA SER A 338 25.39 4.97 -0.84
C SER A 338 25.50 4.16 -2.13
N LEU A 339 24.39 3.88 -2.83
CA LEU A 339 24.40 3.36 -4.20
C LEU A 339 24.40 4.48 -5.26
N GLY A 340 24.10 5.71 -4.86
CA GLY A 340 24.08 6.89 -5.74
C GLY A 340 22.72 7.22 -6.30
N HIS A 341 21.66 6.72 -5.68
CA HIS A 341 20.28 7.05 -6.02
C HIS A 341 19.72 8.12 -5.09
N ASP A 342 18.70 8.81 -5.58
CA ASP A 342 17.98 9.80 -4.80
C ASP A 342 17.15 9.09 -3.70
N PRO A 343 17.26 9.49 -2.42
CA PRO A 343 16.49 8.88 -1.35
C PRO A 343 14.97 9.04 -1.50
N GLU A 344 14.49 10.00 -2.31
CA GLU A 344 13.06 10.15 -2.64
C GLU A 344 12.55 9.03 -3.57
N GLN A 345 13.45 8.29 -4.25
CA GLN A 345 13.10 7.12 -5.05
C GLN A 345 12.88 5.85 -4.19
N PHE A 346 12.96 5.96 -2.86
CA PHE A 346 12.75 4.86 -1.94
C PHE A 346 11.77 5.23 -0.82
N GLU A 347 10.60 4.60 -0.89
CA GLU A 347 9.53 4.72 0.10
C GLU A 347 9.35 3.43 0.88
N VAL A 348 9.15 3.56 2.19
CA VAL A 348 8.80 2.44 3.05
C VAL A 348 7.49 2.75 3.75
N GLN A 349 6.50 1.90 3.54
CA GLN A 349 5.21 1.91 4.21
C GLN A 349 5.25 0.90 5.35
N ILE A 350 5.10 1.37 6.59
CA ILE A 350 5.19 0.52 7.79
C ILE A 350 3.79 0.12 8.23
N THR A 351 3.51 -1.18 8.21
CA THR A 351 2.27 -1.74 8.73
C THR A 351 2.36 -1.95 10.24
N GLN A 352 1.42 -1.39 11.01
CA GLN A 352 1.35 -1.64 12.45
C GLN A 352 0.74 -3.02 12.78
N LEU A 353 0.98 -3.47 14.01
CA LEU A 353 0.47 -4.75 14.51
C LEU A 353 -1.07 -4.84 14.45
N VAL A 354 -1.55 -6.06 14.21
CA VAL A 354 -2.97 -6.42 14.14
C VAL A 354 -3.33 -7.23 15.37
N LYS A 355 -4.42 -6.83 16.02
CA LYS A 355 -5.09 -7.59 17.06
C LYS A 355 -6.35 -8.23 16.50
N LEU A 356 -6.46 -9.55 16.59
CA LEU A 356 -7.66 -10.27 16.17
C LEU A 356 -8.55 -10.60 17.37
N LEU A 357 -9.83 -10.31 17.25
CA LEU A 357 -10.88 -10.66 18.19
C LEU A 357 -11.86 -11.64 17.55
N LYS A 358 -12.56 -12.40 18.38
CA LYS A 358 -13.77 -13.15 18.02
C LYS A 358 -14.79 -12.95 19.13
N ASN A 359 -15.93 -12.34 18.82
CA ASN A 359 -16.96 -12.00 19.79
C ASN A 359 -16.41 -11.10 20.93
N GLY A 360 -15.57 -10.12 20.59
CA GLY A 360 -14.93 -9.21 21.55
C GLY A 360 -13.75 -9.78 22.34
N GLU A 361 -13.47 -11.09 22.25
CA GLU A 361 -12.35 -11.74 22.94
C GLU A 361 -11.15 -11.93 22.03
N GLU A 362 -9.95 -11.67 22.53
CA GLU A 362 -8.72 -11.77 21.75
C GLU A 362 -8.37 -13.22 21.39
N VAL A 363 -8.19 -13.49 20.11
CA VAL A 363 -7.75 -14.78 19.60
C VAL A 363 -6.28 -14.68 19.25
N LYS A 364 -5.48 -15.67 19.71
CA LYS A 364 -4.02 -15.70 19.51
C LYS A 364 -3.51 -16.95 18.80
N ILE A 365 -4.34 -17.97 18.65
CA ILE A 365 -3.89 -19.33 18.30
C ILE A 365 -4.61 -19.80 17.03
N SER A 366 -3.84 -20.24 16.03
CA SER A 366 -4.35 -21.01 14.89
C SER A 366 -4.57 -22.47 15.27
N LYS A 367 -5.51 -23.12 14.58
CA LYS A 367 -5.71 -24.58 14.66
C LYS A 367 -4.53 -25.37 14.05
N ARG A 368 -3.80 -24.79 13.09
CA ARG A 368 -2.74 -25.46 12.31
C ARG A 368 -1.32 -25.10 12.79
N THR A 369 -1.00 -23.84 13.13
CA THR A 369 0.32 -23.53 13.74
C THR A 369 0.37 -23.65 15.27
N GLY A 370 -0.77 -23.57 15.96
CA GLY A 370 -0.86 -23.63 17.43
C GLY A 370 -0.41 -22.37 18.19
N ASN A 371 0.26 -21.41 17.54
CA ASN A 371 0.84 -20.24 18.22
C ASN A 371 0.53 -18.89 17.56
N ILE A 372 0.11 -18.86 16.29
CA ILE A 372 -0.18 -17.63 15.53
C ILE A 372 -1.36 -17.88 14.59
N ILE A 373 -2.31 -16.96 14.46
CA ILE A 373 -3.43 -17.10 13.52
C ILE A 373 -2.94 -17.07 12.07
N GLU A 374 -3.16 -18.15 11.32
CA GLU A 374 -2.81 -18.25 9.91
C GLU A 374 -3.70 -17.35 9.07
N LEU A 375 -3.17 -16.84 7.97
CA LEU A 375 -3.96 -16.06 7.02
C LEU A 375 -5.09 -16.91 6.42
N ARG A 376 -4.82 -18.18 6.13
CA ARG A 376 -5.80 -19.13 5.60
C ARG A 376 -7.00 -19.29 6.54
N ASP A 377 -6.76 -19.42 7.84
CA ASP A 377 -7.84 -19.49 8.84
C ASP A 377 -8.77 -18.26 8.79
N ILE A 378 -8.21 -17.08 8.48
CA ILE A 378 -9.00 -15.84 8.35
C ILE A 378 -9.83 -15.88 7.07
N VAL A 379 -9.21 -16.24 5.94
CA VAL A 379 -9.89 -16.34 4.64
C VAL A 379 -11.01 -17.36 4.68
N ASP A 380 -10.79 -18.53 5.29
CA ASP A 380 -11.80 -19.58 5.44
C ASP A 380 -12.99 -19.13 6.30
N GLU A 381 -12.74 -18.32 7.33
CA GLU A 381 -13.77 -17.87 8.26
C GLU A 381 -14.61 -16.70 7.71
N VAL A 382 -13.98 -15.72 7.05
CA VAL A 382 -14.67 -14.46 6.65
C VAL A 382 -14.70 -14.20 5.14
N GLY A 383 -13.94 -14.95 4.34
CA GLY A 383 -13.81 -14.76 2.89
C GLY A 383 -12.75 -13.73 2.49
N ALA A 384 -12.32 -13.81 1.22
CA ALA A 384 -11.24 -13.00 0.66
C ALA A 384 -11.59 -11.49 0.65
N ASP A 385 -12.73 -11.10 0.06
CA ASP A 385 -13.17 -9.71 -0.01
C ASP A 385 -13.22 -9.04 1.37
N ALA A 386 -13.75 -9.78 2.35
CA ALA A 386 -13.92 -9.26 3.69
C ALA A 386 -12.57 -9.09 4.41
N THR A 387 -11.68 -10.07 4.23
CA THR A 387 -10.29 -10.00 4.70
C THR A 387 -9.57 -8.80 4.08
N ARG A 388 -9.70 -8.59 2.77
CA ARG A 388 -9.05 -7.49 2.07
C ARG A 388 -9.53 -6.14 2.56
N LEU A 389 -10.84 -5.91 2.53
CA LEU A 389 -11.37 -4.60 2.87
C LEU A 389 -11.10 -4.25 4.33
N VAL A 390 -11.24 -5.21 5.27
CA VAL A 390 -11.09 -4.88 6.69
C VAL A 390 -9.71 -4.33 7.01
N TYR A 391 -8.65 -4.88 6.42
CA TYR A 391 -7.28 -4.38 6.62
C TYR A 391 -7.04 -3.00 5.99
N LEU A 392 -7.89 -2.56 5.07
CA LEU A 392 -7.80 -1.28 4.38
C LEU A 392 -8.67 -0.17 5.03
N LEU A 393 -9.56 -0.51 5.97
CA LEU A 393 -10.47 0.47 6.58
C LEU A 393 -9.80 1.40 7.60
N GLN A 394 -8.59 1.07 8.05
CA GLN A 394 -7.85 1.86 9.04
C GLN A 394 -6.46 2.21 8.51
N SER A 395 -5.97 3.39 8.91
CA SER A 395 -4.63 3.84 8.54
C SER A 395 -3.58 2.81 8.97
N LEU A 396 -2.62 2.54 8.08
CA LEU A 396 -1.47 1.68 8.35
C LEU A 396 -0.67 2.12 9.58
N ASP A 397 -0.64 3.42 9.88
CA ASP A 397 0.13 4.03 10.97
C ASP A 397 -0.43 3.71 12.37
N SER A 398 -1.61 3.10 12.43
CA SER A 398 -2.29 2.77 13.69
C SER A 398 -2.39 1.25 13.91
N PRO A 399 -2.18 0.75 15.14
CA PRO A 399 -2.53 -0.61 15.49
C PRO A 399 -4.00 -0.86 15.20
N GLN A 400 -4.31 -1.97 14.55
CA GLN A 400 -5.66 -2.30 14.13
C GLN A 400 -6.24 -3.41 15.01
N THR A 401 -7.50 -3.26 15.39
CA THR A 401 -8.27 -4.34 16.06
C THR A 401 -9.38 -4.80 15.12
N VAL A 402 -9.42 -6.10 14.84
CA VAL A 402 -10.30 -6.73 13.86
C VAL A 402 -11.13 -7.79 14.57
N ASP A 403 -12.46 -7.64 14.63
CA ASP A 403 -13.34 -8.70 15.15
C ASP A 403 -13.87 -9.57 14.00
N LEU A 404 -13.37 -10.80 13.93
CA LEU A 404 -13.70 -11.76 12.87
C LEU A 404 -15.20 -12.09 12.85
N ALA A 405 -15.89 -12.07 14.00
CA ALA A 405 -17.32 -12.35 14.05
C ALA A 405 -18.15 -11.24 13.41
N VAL A 406 -17.74 -9.97 13.57
CA VAL A 406 -18.39 -8.82 12.93
C VAL A 406 -18.23 -8.91 11.41
N ILE A 407 -17.04 -9.25 10.94
CA ILE A 407 -16.69 -9.30 9.51
C ILE A 407 -17.31 -10.52 8.81
N ALA A 408 -17.51 -11.62 9.54
CA ALA A 408 -18.26 -12.78 9.04
C ALA A 408 -19.78 -12.52 8.97
N SER A 409 -20.30 -11.52 9.70
CA SER A 409 -21.74 -11.30 9.82
C SER A 409 -22.35 -10.70 8.55
N GLN A 410 -23.54 -11.16 8.17
CA GLN A 410 -24.38 -10.54 7.15
C GLN A 410 -25.24 -9.42 7.76
N SER A 411 -24.58 -8.45 8.38
CA SER A 411 -25.21 -7.31 9.04
C SER A 411 -24.75 -6.00 8.44
N MET A 412 -25.53 -4.94 8.63
CA MET A 412 -25.14 -3.58 8.17
C MET A 412 -23.96 -3.00 8.97
N ASP A 413 -23.59 -3.62 10.09
CA ASP A 413 -22.40 -3.29 10.86
C ASP A 413 -21.13 -3.86 10.21
N ASN A 414 -21.27 -4.83 9.29
CA ASN A 414 -20.18 -5.32 8.45
C ASN A 414 -20.00 -4.39 7.23
N PRO A 415 -18.89 -3.63 7.14
CA PRO A 415 -18.66 -2.69 6.05
C PRO A 415 -18.57 -3.37 4.67
N VAL A 416 -18.13 -4.64 4.63
CA VAL A 416 -18.02 -5.41 3.39
C VAL A 416 -19.40 -5.77 2.88
N PHE A 417 -20.22 -6.36 3.76
CA PHE A 417 -21.59 -6.72 3.44
C PHE A 417 -22.41 -5.48 3.08
N TYR A 418 -22.18 -4.34 3.74
CA TYR A 418 -22.79 -3.06 3.40
C TYR A 418 -22.56 -2.67 1.93
N ILE A 419 -21.30 -2.70 1.47
CA ILE A 419 -20.93 -2.35 0.09
C ILE A 419 -21.50 -3.36 -0.90
N GLN A 420 -21.36 -4.66 -0.62
CA GLN A 420 -21.89 -5.73 -1.47
C GLN A 420 -23.42 -5.63 -1.61
N MET A 421 -24.13 -5.34 -0.52
CA MET A 421 -25.58 -5.14 -0.55
C MET A 421 -25.99 -3.89 -1.33
N ALA A 422 -25.25 -2.79 -1.21
CA ALA A 422 -25.48 -1.60 -2.01
C ALA A 422 -25.32 -1.89 -3.51
N HIS A 423 -24.22 -2.56 -3.89
CA HIS A 423 -23.97 -3.00 -5.26
C HIS A 423 -25.08 -3.94 -5.77
N ALA A 424 -25.43 -4.98 -5.01
CA ALA A 424 -26.46 -5.94 -5.39
C ALA A 424 -27.84 -5.27 -5.60
N ARG A 425 -28.18 -4.27 -4.78
CA ARG A 425 -29.40 -3.48 -4.95
C ARG A 425 -29.38 -2.67 -6.25
N LEU A 426 -28.26 -2.03 -6.58
CA LEU A 426 -28.11 -1.28 -7.84
C LEU A 426 -28.22 -2.22 -9.06
N CYS A 427 -27.56 -3.38 -9.03
CA CYS A 427 -27.68 -4.39 -10.08
C CYS A 427 -29.12 -4.91 -10.21
N SER A 428 -29.82 -5.15 -9.09
CA SER A 428 -31.20 -5.60 -9.11
C SER A 428 -32.16 -4.58 -9.72
N ILE A 429 -31.94 -3.28 -9.45
CA ILE A 429 -32.71 -2.20 -10.09
C ILE A 429 -32.47 -2.20 -11.60
N ALA A 430 -31.21 -2.31 -12.04
CA ALA A 430 -30.86 -2.35 -13.46
C ALA A 430 -31.46 -3.58 -14.17
N ALA A 431 -31.39 -4.76 -13.55
CA ALA A 431 -31.98 -5.98 -14.07
C ALA A 431 -33.51 -5.87 -14.22
N LYS A 432 -34.18 -5.34 -13.19
CA LYS A 432 -35.64 -5.14 -13.22
C LYS A 432 -36.08 -4.10 -14.26
N ALA A 433 -35.30 -3.05 -14.45
CA ALA A 433 -35.53 -2.08 -15.52
C ALA A 433 -35.45 -2.76 -16.90
N ALA A 434 -34.42 -3.58 -17.13
CA ALA A 434 -34.25 -4.34 -18.36
C ALA A 434 -35.41 -5.34 -18.61
N GLU A 435 -35.86 -6.06 -17.58
CA GLU A 435 -37.03 -6.96 -17.66
C GLU A 435 -38.32 -6.25 -18.08
N GLN A 436 -38.47 -4.97 -17.70
CA GLN A 436 -39.61 -4.13 -18.07
C GLN A 436 -39.44 -3.43 -19.41
N GLY A 437 -38.35 -3.70 -20.14
CA GLY A 437 -38.03 -3.02 -21.39
C GLY A 437 -37.60 -1.55 -21.22
N ILE A 438 -37.21 -1.16 -20.00
CA ILE A 438 -36.69 0.17 -19.70
C ILE A 438 -35.17 0.13 -19.92
N GLY A 439 -34.74 0.61 -21.08
CA GLY A 439 -33.32 0.81 -21.38
C GLY A 439 -32.75 2.03 -20.66
N VAL A 440 -31.45 2.01 -20.37
CA VAL A 440 -30.73 3.22 -19.97
C VAL A 440 -30.61 4.10 -21.23
N PRO A 441 -31.20 5.31 -21.25
CA PRO A 441 -31.07 6.20 -22.39
C PRO A 441 -29.62 6.64 -22.55
N ASP A 442 -29.24 7.01 -23.78
CA ASP A 442 -27.93 7.59 -24.04
C ASP A 442 -27.78 8.88 -23.21
N ALA A 443 -26.62 9.07 -22.58
CA ALA A 443 -26.33 10.22 -21.75
C ALA A 443 -26.45 11.56 -22.52
N GLU A 444 -26.29 11.54 -23.84
CA GLU A 444 -26.50 12.70 -24.72
C GLU A 444 -27.99 13.03 -24.95
N THR A 445 -28.88 12.09 -24.64
CA THR A 445 -30.32 12.17 -24.92
C THR A 445 -31.17 12.52 -23.70
N VAL A 446 -30.54 12.75 -22.55
CA VAL A 446 -31.18 13.11 -21.27
C VAL A 446 -30.75 14.50 -20.80
N ASP A 447 -31.72 15.29 -20.33
CA ASP A 447 -31.54 16.65 -19.80
C ASP A 447 -30.61 16.68 -18.57
#